data_AF-A0AAV1HYN1-F1
#
_entry.id   AF-A0AAV1HYN1-F1
#
_cell.length_a   1.000
_cell.length_b   1.000
_cell.length_c   1.000
_cell.angle_alpha   90.00
_cell.angle_beta   90.00
_cell.angle_gamma   90.00
#
_symmetry.space_group_name_H-M   'P 1'
#
loop_
_entity.id
_entity.type
_entity.pdbx_description
1 polymer ?
#
loop_
_entity_poly.entity_id
_entity_poly.type
_entity_poly.pdbx_seq_one_letter_code
_entity_poly.pdbx_strand_id
1 'polypeptide(L)'
;MLIHAGAHAKFLSISEDKRWWLGGFFDGDACVSAVLDDRTGNVTGITIVIGHSVLTKNTLFHVHEQLGGSAPRFARAAEGNRREVWVWSIDGKYAAQVARDISSYTRLKTPQYALAGEFFELKDQPARMKTYVRLRQLKHVEHEPFASQPPLAFFAGIYDAEGSVNINKRGSVTAKIEQRYPAVLNAAKARFACGPDSVSKPSYEGGTGKWQVSSRNCLAFLSAIRPFLVERCRMVDIVLTLDKKKVPEARAELATLVGNKGKRTPQEARARKRQSGEDLPVNISEIWDGDNLTGYYYKSAKFEDRGRTKKGATSEDLAKFLADVIAYSKKPDPYVPKEKLLDLPRGITSRYDPFTGDLTAYTIQSRSTYFPFAKELNIKYFSREDAIALRDEIMPIAAKARADKVKHSEHECAMVLDAALRKVTGKGAAEQPNMKYVQHFMASSSS
;
A
#
# COMPACT_ATOMS: atom_id res chain seq x y z
N MET A 1 3.76 -26.47 26.93
CA MET A 1 3.21 -25.36 27.76
C MET A 1 4.31 -24.45 28.33
N LEU A 2 5.49 -24.98 28.70
CA LEU A 2 6.59 -24.21 29.31
C LEU A 2 7.22 -23.10 28.45
N ILE A 3 7.20 -23.20 27.11
CA ILE A 3 7.84 -22.21 26.22
C ILE A 3 7.09 -20.85 26.23
N HIS A 4 5.78 -20.82 26.52
CA HIS A 4 4.99 -19.59 26.45
C HIS A 4 5.14 -18.69 27.69
N ALA A 5 5.30 -19.27 28.89
CA ALA A 5 5.49 -18.51 30.12
C ALA A 5 6.79 -17.69 30.09
N GLY A 6 7.84 -18.23 29.45
CA GLY A 6 9.15 -17.58 29.39
C GLY A 6 9.14 -16.25 28.66
N ALA A 7 8.26 -16.06 27.68
CA ALA A 7 8.34 -14.89 26.84
C ALA A 7 7.59 -13.66 27.37
N HIS A 8 6.44 -13.86 28.00
CA HIS A 8 5.79 -12.79 28.74
C HIS A 8 6.70 -12.31 29.88
N ALA A 9 7.29 -13.24 30.63
CA ALA A 9 8.27 -12.91 31.66
C ALA A 9 9.49 -12.16 31.08
N LYS A 10 9.99 -12.61 29.92
CA LYS A 10 11.07 -11.91 29.21
C LYS A 10 10.66 -10.50 28.81
N PHE A 11 9.48 -10.29 28.24
CA PHE A 11 8.99 -8.97 27.88
C PHE A 11 8.86 -8.04 29.10
N LEU A 12 8.32 -8.55 30.20
CA LEU A 12 8.21 -7.79 31.45
C LEU A 12 9.56 -7.44 32.08
N SER A 13 10.61 -8.21 31.80
CA SER A 13 11.99 -7.89 32.23
C SER A 13 12.63 -6.76 31.43
N ILE A 14 12.03 -6.36 30.30
CA ILE A 14 12.49 -5.24 29.48
C ILE A 14 12.09 -3.92 30.16
N SER A 15 13.02 -2.95 30.21
CA SER A 15 12.72 -1.61 30.72
C SER A 15 11.55 -0.96 29.98
N GLU A 16 10.80 -0.09 30.65
CA GLU A 16 9.64 0.55 30.04
C GLU A 16 9.99 1.35 28.78
N ASP A 17 11.10 2.09 28.80
CA ASP A 17 11.59 2.82 27.62
C ASP A 17 11.86 1.91 26.42
N LYS A 18 12.44 0.73 26.65
CA LYS A 18 12.67 -0.25 25.58
C LYS A 18 11.36 -0.84 25.06
N ARG A 19 10.34 -1.02 25.91
CA ARG A 19 8.99 -1.43 25.48
C ARG A 19 8.33 -0.35 24.63
N TRP A 20 8.47 0.93 25.00
CA TRP A 20 8.03 2.06 24.17
C TRP A 20 8.78 2.16 22.84
N TRP A 21 10.11 1.96 22.85
CA TRP A 21 10.90 1.89 21.62
C TRP A 21 10.43 0.76 20.71
N LEU A 22 10.20 -0.45 21.25
CA LEU A 22 9.64 -1.57 20.49
C LEU A 22 8.27 -1.21 19.91
N GLY A 23 7.40 -0.56 20.67
CA GLY A 23 6.08 -0.12 20.20
C GLY A 23 6.17 0.82 19.01
N GLY A 24 7.05 1.82 19.08
CA GLY A 24 7.33 2.72 17.95
C GLY A 24 7.93 2.01 16.75
N PHE A 25 8.90 1.13 16.97
CA PHE A 25 9.53 0.36 15.90
C PHE A 25 8.52 -0.58 15.20
N PHE A 26 7.63 -1.21 15.96
CA PHE A 26 6.57 -2.09 15.44
C PHE A 26 5.50 -1.32 14.65
N ASP A 27 5.17 -0.12 15.09
CA ASP A 27 4.27 0.78 14.35
C ASP A 27 4.84 1.21 12.99
N GLY A 28 6.16 1.32 12.86
CA GLY A 28 6.85 1.48 11.58
C GLY A 28 6.87 0.18 10.78
N ASP A 29 7.81 -0.71 11.11
CA ASP A 29 8.25 -1.78 10.20
C ASP A 29 7.56 -3.14 10.42
N ALA A 30 6.92 -3.37 11.56
CA ALA A 30 6.32 -4.67 11.85
C ALA A 30 4.94 -4.85 11.20
N CYS A 31 4.70 -6.04 10.65
CA CYS A 31 3.42 -6.46 10.12
C CYS A 31 2.88 -7.60 10.97
N VAL A 32 1.66 -7.43 11.52
CA VAL A 32 0.91 -8.51 12.16
C VAL A 32 -0.18 -9.00 11.21
N SER A 33 -0.35 -10.30 11.10
CA SER A 33 -1.37 -10.91 10.22
C SER A 33 -1.83 -12.26 10.79
N ALA A 34 -3.06 -12.64 10.48
CA ALA A 34 -3.51 -14.01 10.68
C ALA A 34 -3.13 -14.87 9.46
N VAL A 35 -2.86 -16.16 9.70
CA VAL A 35 -2.39 -17.12 8.69
C VAL A 35 -3.57 -17.93 8.19
N LEU A 36 -3.82 -17.86 6.88
CA LEU A 36 -4.79 -18.69 6.17
C LEU A 36 -4.08 -19.95 5.66
N ASP A 37 -4.65 -21.12 5.91
CA ASP A 37 -4.22 -22.37 5.30
C ASP A 37 -4.88 -22.52 3.92
N ASP A 38 -4.09 -22.36 2.86
CA ASP A 38 -4.58 -22.39 1.48
C ASP A 38 -5.26 -23.70 1.09
N ARG A 39 -4.96 -24.81 1.78
CA ARG A 39 -5.56 -26.12 1.46
C ARG A 39 -6.96 -26.27 2.04
N THR A 40 -7.19 -25.70 3.22
CA THR A 40 -8.44 -25.90 3.96
C THR A 40 -9.28 -24.63 4.05
N GLY A 41 -8.75 -23.47 3.67
CA GLY A 41 -9.38 -22.17 3.86
C GLY A 41 -9.51 -21.76 5.34
N ASN A 42 -8.85 -22.47 6.27
CA ASN A 42 -8.99 -22.21 7.70
C ASN A 42 -7.95 -21.19 8.17
N VAL A 43 -8.30 -20.39 9.17
CA VAL A 43 -7.34 -19.48 9.80
C VAL A 43 -6.66 -20.19 10.97
N THR A 44 -5.36 -20.44 10.84
CA THR A 44 -4.62 -21.39 11.69
C THR A 44 -3.78 -20.72 12.76
N GLY A 45 -3.42 -19.44 12.60
CA GLY A 45 -2.56 -18.76 13.56
C GLY A 45 -2.37 -17.27 13.32
N ILE A 46 -1.44 -16.71 14.09
CA ILE A 46 -0.95 -15.33 13.97
C ILE A 46 0.52 -15.37 13.60
N THR A 47 0.94 -14.42 12.78
CA THR A 47 2.35 -14.14 12.48
C THR A 47 2.63 -12.66 12.70
N ILE A 48 3.79 -12.34 13.27
CA ILE A 48 4.38 -11.01 13.27
C ILE A 48 5.69 -11.10 12.49
N VAL A 49 5.84 -10.25 11.48
CA VAL A 49 6.99 -10.23 10.58
C VAL A 49 7.56 -8.83 10.51
N ILE A 50 8.87 -8.70 10.61
CA ILE A 50 9.61 -7.45 10.40
C ILE A 50 10.58 -7.69 9.24
N GLY A 51 10.41 -6.95 8.17
CA GLY A 51 11.32 -6.96 7.03
C GLY A 51 12.13 -5.66 7.01
N HIS A 52 13.45 -5.76 7.08
CA HIS A 52 14.31 -4.59 7.17
C HIS A 52 15.57 -4.72 6.31
N SER A 53 16.24 -3.60 6.02
CA SER A 53 17.37 -3.60 5.08
C SER A 53 18.66 -4.16 5.69
N VAL A 54 19.65 -4.56 4.88
CA VAL A 54 20.92 -5.13 5.41
C VAL A 54 21.63 -4.26 6.44
N LEU A 55 21.51 -2.94 6.33
CA LEU A 55 22.17 -1.96 7.21
C LEU A 55 21.60 -1.98 8.62
N THR A 56 20.43 -2.57 8.75
CA THR A 56 19.57 -2.53 9.92
C THR A 56 19.34 -3.94 10.45
N LYS A 57 20.11 -4.93 9.95
CA LYS A 57 20.07 -6.32 10.43
C LYS A 57 20.30 -6.42 11.94
N ASN A 58 21.17 -5.55 12.50
CA ASN A 58 21.47 -5.52 13.93
C ASN A 58 20.23 -5.18 14.75
N THR A 59 19.31 -4.36 14.21
CA THR A 59 18.01 -4.07 14.84
C THR A 59 17.16 -5.33 14.92
N LEU A 60 17.17 -6.18 13.89
CA LEU A 60 16.46 -7.46 13.94
C LEU A 60 17.08 -8.44 14.94
N PHE A 61 18.42 -8.45 15.08
CA PHE A 61 19.09 -9.21 16.13
C PHE A 61 18.72 -8.67 17.52
N HIS A 62 18.66 -7.35 17.68
CA HIS A 62 18.20 -6.74 18.93
C HIS A 62 16.75 -7.14 19.26
N VAL A 63 15.85 -7.09 18.28
CA VAL A 63 14.46 -7.55 18.45
C VAL A 63 14.42 -9.03 18.81
N HIS A 64 15.25 -9.88 18.18
CA HIS A 64 15.37 -11.30 18.52
C HIS A 64 15.89 -11.50 19.96
N GLU A 65 16.89 -10.74 20.40
CA GLU A 65 17.40 -10.82 21.76
C GLU A 65 16.34 -10.41 22.79
N GLN A 66 15.51 -9.40 22.49
CA GLN A 66 14.47 -8.95 23.40
C GLN A 66 13.23 -9.86 23.38
N LEU A 67 12.78 -10.29 22.20
CA LEU A 67 11.49 -10.95 21.98
C LEU A 67 11.60 -12.40 21.49
N GLY A 68 12.80 -12.97 21.38
CA GLY A 68 13.01 -14.33 20.85
C GLY A 68 12.58 -14.46 19.38
N GLY A 69 11.91 -15.56 19.05
CA GLY A 69 11.43 -15.84 17.69
C GLY A 69 12.48 -16.45 16.77
N SER A 70 12.24 -16.35 15.47
CA SER A 70 13.22 -16.82 14.48
C SER A 70 14.51 -16.01 14.58
N ALA A 71 15.65 -16.65 14.29
CA ALA A 71 16.87 -15.90 14.04
C ALA A 71 16.67 -15.05 12.77
N PRO A 72 17.12 -13.78 12.75
CA PRO A 72 17.04 -12.95 11.56
C PRO A 72 17.68 -13.66 10.37
N ARG A 73 16.92 -13.82 9.29
CA ARG A 73 17.34 -14.54 8.09
C ARG A 73 17.34 -13.63 6.88
N PHE A 74 18.25 -13.92 5.97
CA PHE A 74 18.25 -13.28 4.66
C PHE A 74 17.03 -13.71 3.87
N ALA A 75 16.22 -12.74 3.41
CA ALA A 75 15.00 -13.01 2.66
C ALA A 75 15.15 -12.69 1.17
N ARG A 76 15.94 -11.66 0.83
CA ARG A 76 16.09 -11.21 -0.56
C ARG A 76 17.42 -10.50 -0.80
N ALA A 77 18.07 -10.80 -1.92
CA ALA A 77 19.25 -10.09 -2.40
C ALA A 77 18.93 -8.68 -2.91
N ALA A 78 19.95 -7.82 -2.95
CA ALA A 78 19.83 -6.54 -3.64
C ALA A 78 19.69 -6.78 -5.13
N GLU A 79 18.58 -6.32 -5.70
CA GLU A 79 18.34 -6.40 -7.13
C GLU A 79 17.80 -5.08 -7.65
N GLY A 80 18.50 -4.50 -8.62
CA GLY A 80 18.04 -3.22 -9.17
C GLY A 80 18.21 -2.09 -8.15
N ASN A 81 17.12 -1.35 -7.93
CA ASN A 81 17.00 -0.35 -6.87
C ASN A 81 16.49 -0.97 -5.56
N ARG A 82 16.24 -2.28 -5.50
CA ARG A 82 15.82 -2.98 -4.28
C ARG A 82 17.04 -3.24 -3.42
N ARG A 83 16.90 -2.95 -2.14
CA ARG A 83 17.91 -3.28 -1.13
C ARG A 83 17.78 -4.75 -0.74
N GLU A 84 18.88 -5.31 -0.24
CA GLU A 84 18.87 -6.56 0.52
C GLU A 84 17.91 -6.44 1.69
N VAL A 85 17.12 -7.49 1.91
CA VAL A 85 16.13 -7.55 3.00
C VAL A 85 16.41 -8.74 3.88
N TRP A 86 16.49 -8.46 5.18
CA TRP A 86 16.50 -9.42 6.26
C TRP A 86 15.12 -9.46 6.91
N VAL A 87 14.73 -10.63 7.37
CA VAL A 87 13.42 -10.84 7.99
C VAL A 87 13.61 -11.52 9.34
N TRP A 88 12.87 -10.99 10.31
CA TRP A 88 12.61 -11.64 11.58
C TRP A 88 11.11 -11.92 11.68
N SER A 89 10.73 -13.07 12.24
CA SER A 89 9.33 -13.43 12.48
C SER A 89 9.11 -14.22 13.75
N ILE A 90 7.88 -14.11 14.27
CA ILE A 90 7.31 -14.97 15.31
C ILE A 90 5.93 -15.45 14.86
N ASP A 91 5.58 -16.67 15.21
CA ASP A 91 4.38 -17.34 14.72
C ASP A 91 3.59 -18.03 15.85
N GLY A 92 2.32 -18.34 15.56
CA GLY A 92 1.42 -19.12 16.40
C GLY A 92 1.08 -18.43 17.73
N LYS A 93 0.87 -19.23 18.78
CA LYS A 93 0.53 -18.74 20.13
C LYS A 93 1.58 -17.78 20.67
N TYR A 94 2.82 -17.94 20.23
CA TYR A 94 3.88 -17.07 20.67
C TYR A 94 3.75 -15.65 20.11
N ALA A 95 3.43 -15.52 18.82
CA ALA A 95 3.12 -14.24 18.19
C ALA A 95 1.92 -13.55 18.84
N ALA A 96 0.86 -14.30 19.18
CA ALA A 96 -0.29 -13.74 19.88
C ALA A 96 0.08 -13.18 21.26
N GLN A 97 0.91 -13.90 22.04
CA GLN A 97 1.37 -13.39 23.33
C GLN A 97 2.17 -12.08 23.17
N VAL A 98 3.12 -12.03 22.23
CA VAL A 98 3.88 -10.79 21.96
C VAL A 98 2.97 -9.66 21.46
N ALA A 99 1.97 -9.98 20.63
CA ALA A 99 0.97 -9.00 20.17
C ALA A 99 0.21 -8.38 21.35
N ARG A 100 -0.23 -9.22 22.30
CA ARG A 100 -0.89 -8.78 23.53
C ARG A 100 0.02 -7.85 24.33
N ASP A 101 1.25 -8.28 24.56
CA ASP A 101 2.23 -7.54 25.37
C ASP A 101 2.61 -6.18 24.76
N ILE A 102 2.78 -6.12 23.43
CA ILE A 102 3.18 -4.89 22.74
C ILE A 102 2.02 -3.91 22.49
N SER A 103 0.77 -4.39 22.51
CA SER A 103 -0.42 -3.58 22.19
C SER A 103 -0.55 -2.30 23.01
N SER A 104 -0.09 -2.32 24.27
CA SER A 104 -0.10 -1.15 25.17
C SER A 104 0.97 -0.09 24.82
N TYR A 105 1.98 -0.47 24.05
CA TYR A 105 3.11 0.37 23.67
C TYR A 105 3.05 0.85 22.21
N THR A 106 2.20 0.22 21.39
CA THR A 106 1.88 0.72 20.05
C THR A 106 0.84 1.84 20.10
N ARG A 107 0.74 2.61 19.03
CA ARG A 107 -0.23 3.71 18.88
C ARG A 107 -0.97 3.66 17.56
N LEU A 108 -0.31 3.31 16.46
CA LEU A 108 -0.93 3.16 15.15
C LEU A 108 -1.60 1.80 15.02
N LYS A 109 -0.86 0.72 15.32
CA LYS A 109 -1.30 -0.64 15.09
C LYS A 109 -1.94 -1.31 16.31
N THR A 110 -2.34 -0.52 17.33
CA THR A 110 -2.96 -1.04 18.56
C THR A 110 -4.18 -1.94 18.30
N PRO A 111 -5.15 -1.58 17.44
CA PRO A 111 -6.28 -2.47 17.14
C PRO A 111 -5.84 -3.80 16.51
N GLN A 112 -4.80 -3.78 15.67
CA GLN A 112 -4.26 -4.98 15.04
C GLN A 112 -3.59 -5.89 16.06
N TYR A 113 -2.79 -5.34 16.97
CA TYR A 113 -2.11 -6.13 18.00
C TYR A 113 -3.07 -6.65 19.08
N ALA A 114 -4.10 -5.88 19.44
CA ALA A 114 -5.16 -6.36 20.34
C ALA A 114 -5.89 -7.58 19.75
N LEU A 115 -6.37 -7.47 18.50
CA LEU A 115 -7.04 -8.58 17.80
C LEU A 115 -6.15 -9.82 17.66
N ALA A 116 -4.87 -9.61 17.33
CA ALA A 116 -3.92 -10.70 17.22
C ALA A 116 -3.62 -11.35 18.59
N GLY A 117 -3.63 -10.57 19.67
CA GLY A 117 -3.43 -11.04 21.04
C GLY A 117 -4.56 -11.92 21.56
N GLU A 118 -5.78 -11.70 21.07
CA GLU A 118 -6.99 -12.46 21.46
C GLU A 118 -7.23 -13.70 20.56
N PHE A 119 -6.48 -13.84 19.46
CA PHE A 119 -6.77 -14.83 18.42
C PHE A 119 -6.97 -16.27 18.91
N PHE A 120 -6.16 -16.73 19.86
CA PHE A 120 -6.23 -18.11 20.37
C PHE A 120 -7.32 -18.32 21.44
N GLU A 121 -8.01 -17.27 21.86
CA GLU A 121 -9.18 -17.35 22.74
C GLU A 121 -10.46 -17.64 21.93
N LEU A 122 -10.39 -17.46 20.61
CA LEU A 122 -11.46 -17.77 19.67
C LEU A 122 -11.60 -19.29 19.48
N LYS A 123 -12.78 -19.81 19.87
CA LYS A 123 -13.07 -21.25 19.91
C LYS A 123 -13.38 -21.86 18.56
N ASP A 124 -13.93 -21.09 17.63
CA ASP A 124 -14.41 -21.57 16.33
C ASP A 124 -13.74 -20.87 15.13
N GLN A 125 -13.85 -21.50 13.95
CA GLN A 125 -13.28 -20.98 12.71
C GLN A 125 -13.99 -19.71 12.18
N PRO A 126 -15.33 -19.58 12.23
CA PRO A 126 -16.00 -18.33 11.83
C PRO A 126 -15.48 -17.08 12.57
N ALA A 127 -15.27 -17.17 13.89
CA ALA A 127 -14.71 -16.08 14.67
C ALA A 127 -13.26 -15.76 14.26
N ARG A 128 -12.44 -16.77 13.99
CA ARG A 128 -11.06 -16.59 13.49
C ARG A 128 -11.02 -15.98 12.09
N MET A 129 -11.94 -16.37 11.22
CA MET A 129 -12.10 -15.78 9.89
C MET A 129 -12.46 -14.31 9.97
N LYS A 130 -13.42 -13.95 10.85
CA LYS A 130 -13.76 -12.54 11.13
C LYS A 130 -12.53 -11.74 11.59
N THR A 131 -11.70 -12.32 12.45
CA THR A 131 -10.43 -11.69 12.89
C THR A 131 -9.43 -11.53 11.75
N TYR A 132 -9.26 -12.54 10.89
CA TYR A 132 -8.41 -12.45 9.69
C TYR A 132 -8.85 -11.31 8.75
N VAL A 133 -10.14 -11.27 8.41
CA VAL A 133 -10.71 -10.21 7.56
C VAL A 133 -10.49 -8.84 8.22
N ARG A 134 -10.76 -8.72 9.52
CA ARG A 134 -10.60 -7.46 10.26
C ARG A 134 -9.14 -6.99 10.28
N LEU A 135 -8.17 -7.89 10.49
CA LEU A 135 -6.74 -7.56 10.44
C LEU A 135 -6.32 -7.04 9.06
N ARG A 136 -6.87 -7.60 7.96
CA ARG A 136 -6.61 -7.07 6.60
C ARG A 136 -7.22 -5.69 6.40
N GLN A 137 -8.46 -5.47 6.85
CA GLN A 137 -9.12 -4.15 6.75
C GLN A 137 -8.32 -3.05 7.46
N LEU A 138 -7.85 -3.34 8.68
CA LEU A 138 -7.11 -2.37 9.50
C LEU A 138 -5.79 -1.89 8.86
N LYS A 139 -5.27 -2.57 7.83
CA LYS A 139 -4.11 -2.08 7.06
C LYS A 139 -4.43 -0.85 6.19
N HIS A 140 -5.72 -0.60 5.94
CA HIS A 140 -6.21 0.44 5.04
C HIS A 140 -7.03 1.53 5.73
N VAL A 141 -7.31 1.36 7.02
CA VAL A 141 -8.06 2.33 7.82
C VAL A 141 -7.12 3.47 8.25
N GLU A 142 -7.63 4.70 8.21
CA GLU A 142 -6.93 5.84 8.79
C GLU A 142 -6.92 5.71 10.32
N HIS A 143 -5.76 5.90 10.94
CA HIS A 143 -5.65 5.79 12.39
C HIS A 143 -6.08 7.09 13.05
N GLU A 144 -6.87 6.94 14.11
CA GLU A 144 -7.29 8.04 14.97
C GLU A 144 -6.07 8.81 15.52
N PRO A 145 -6.22 10.12 15.77
CA PRO A 145 -5.22 10.89 16.49
C PRO A 145 -4.89 10.25 17.84
N PHE A 146 -3.64 10.42 18.29
CA PHE A 146 -3.25 9.91 19.59
C PHE A 146 -3.97 10.65 20.71
N ALA A 147 -4.60 9.91 21.63
CA ALA A 147 -5.28 10.48 22.80
C ALA A 147 -4.31 11.24 23.73
N SER A 148 -3.04 10.87 23.75
CA SER A 148 -1.97 11.53 24.48
C SER A 148 -0.66 11.51 23.70
N GLN A 149 0.24 12.43 24.03
CA GLN A 149 1.57 12.48 23.40
C GLN A 149 2.39 11.22 23.75
N PRO A 150 2.89 10.46 22.77
CA PRO A 150 3.77 9.33 23.03
C PRO A 150 5.07 9.78 23.70
N PRO A 151 5.74 8.92 24.49
CA PRO A 151 7.03 9.23 25.09
C PRO A 151 8.15 9.32 24.04
N LEU A 152 9.32 9.87 24.42
CA LEU A 152 10.46 10.03 23.51
C LEU A 152 10.95 8.70 22.94
N ALA A 153 10.96 7.64 23.74
CA ALA A 153 11.38 6.31 23.32
C ALA A 153 10.51 5.76 22.17
N PHE A 154 9.20 6.05 22.17
CA PHE A 154 8.32 5.71 21.04
C PHE A 154 8.75 6.40 19.75
N PHE A 155 9.07 7.70 19.80
CA PHE A 155 9.56 8.43 18.64
C PHE A 155 10.94 7.93 18.17
N ALA A 156 11.80 7.48 19.08
CA ALA A 156 13.06 6.84 18.72
C ALA A 156 12.83 5.52 17.96
N GLY A 157 11.87 4.70 18.40
CA GLY A 157 11.49 3.46 17.70
C GLY A 157 10.94 3.72 16.30
N ILE A 158 10.03 4.69 16.17
CA ILE A 158 9.53 5.15 14.86
C ILE A 158 10.68 5.67 14.00
N TYR A 159 11.63 6.40 14.58
CA TYR A 159 12.75 6.97 13.83
C TYR A 159 13.76 5.91 13.38
N ASP A 160 14.01 4.87 14.17
CA ASP A 160 14.84 3.74 13.73
C ASP A 160 14.19 3.04 12.52
N ALA A 161 12.88 2.77 12.58
CA ALA A 161 12.12 2.15 11.48
C ALA A 161 12.06 3.04 10.21
N GLU A 162 11.52 4.25 10.36
CA GLU A 162 11.03 5.09 9.23
C GLU A 162 11.76 6.43 9.10
N GLY A 163 12.71 6.69 10.00
CA GLY A 163 13.45 7.93 10.05
C GLY A 163 14.58 8.00 9.02
N SER A 164 15.06 9.20 8.78
CA SER A 164 16.36 9.42 8.15
C SER A 164 16.95 10.76 8.53
N VAL A 165 18.28 10.84 8.46
CA VAL A 165 19.06 12.05 8.68
C VAL A 165 19.92 12.34 7.46
N ASN A 166 20.11 13.61 7.14
CA ASN A 166 20.94 14.06 6.04
C ASN A 166 21.70 15.34 6.40
N ILE A 167 22.93 15.47 5.90
CA ILE A 167 23.74 16.69 5.99
C ILE A 167 23.90 17.24 4.57
N ASN A 168 23.48 18.48 4.34
CA ASN A 168 23.64 19.12 3.04
C ASN A 168 25.06 19.67 2.84
N LYS A 169 25.37 20.16 1.62
CA LYS A 169 26.71 20.69 1.28
C LYS A 169 27.15 21.89 2.14
N ARG A 170 26.21 22.62 2.73
CA ARG A 170 26.45 23.78 3.60
C ARG A 170 26.50 23.43 5.09
N GLY A 171 26.42 22.14 5.43
CA GLY A 171 26.40 21.67 6.82
C GLY A 171 25.05 21.82 7.53
N SER A 172 23.97 22.18 6.84
CA SER A 172 22.64 22.13 7.42
C SER A 172 22.17 20.68 7.49
N VAL A 173 21.67 20.33 8.67
CA VAL A 173 21.21 18.98 9.02
C VAL A 173 19.69 18.95 8.87
N THR A 174 19.16 17.85 8.34
CA THR A 174 17.73 17.59 8.27
C THR A 174 17.44 16.18 8.78
N ALA A 175 16.43 16.06 9.64
CA ALA A 175 15.83 14.79 10.02
C ALA A 175 14.40 14.73 9.46
N LYS A 176 14.00 13.56 8.97
CA LYS A 176 12.63 13.31 8.51
C LYS A 176 12.11 11.96 9.01
N ILE A 177 10.79 11.87 9.15
CA ILE A 177 10.03 10.62 9.32
C ILE A 177 9.05 10.56 8.14
N GLU A 178 9.09 9.46 7.39
CA GLU A 178 8.14 9.20 6.30
C GLU A 178 7.14 8.16 6.80
N GLN A 179 5.84 8.44 6.74
CA GLN A 179 4.84 7.50 7.24
C GLN A 179 3.52 7.65 6.48
N ARG A 180 2.87 6.52 6.21
CA ARG A 180 1.55 6.47 5.57
C ARG A 180 0.47 7.10 6.45
N TYR A 181 0.59 6.95 7.75
CA TYR A 181 -0.40 7.37 8.72
C TYR A 181 -0.11 8.78 9.27
N PRO A 182 -0.98 9.78 9.02
CA PRO A 182 -0.73 11.16 9.44
C PRO A 182 -0.64 11.35 10.96
N ALA A 183 -1.29 10.50 11.76
CA ALA A 183 -1.36 10.63 13.22
C ALA A 183 0.03 10.74 13.88
N VAL A 184 0.99 9.90 13.49
CA VAL A 184 2.35 9.96 14.06
C VAL A 184 3.14 11.19 13.61
N LEU A 185 2.91 11.65 12.37
CA LEU A 185 3.55 12.86 11.83
C LEU A 185 3.02 14.11 12.55
N ASN A 186 1.72 14.15 12.82
CA ASN A 186 1.07 15.20 13.59
C ASN A 186 1.55 15.19 15.05
N ALA A 187 1.71 14.01 15.66
CA ALA A 187 2.27 13.89 17.00
C ALA A 187 3.72 14.39 17.06
N ALA A 188 4.56 14.02 16.09
CA ALA A 188 5.93 14.53 15.98
C ALA A 188 5.96 16.06 15.80
N LYS A 189 5.08 16.60 14.95
CA LYS A 189 4.93 18.06 14.76
C LYS A 189 4.56 18.77 16.06
N ALA A 190 3.57 18.24 16.78
CA ALA A 190 3.08 18.82 18.03
C ALA A 190 4.16 18.79 19.12
N ARG A 191 4.92 17.70 19.23
CA ARG A 191 5.93 17.53 20.27
C ARG A 191 7.21 18.33 20.03
N PHE A 192 7.72 18.34 18.79
CA PHE A 192 9.03 18.89 18.47
C PHE A 192 8.97 20.29 17.82
N ALA A 193 7.83 20.98 17.99
CA ALA A 193 7.57 22.38 17.67
C ALA A 193 8.36 22.89 16.45
N CYS A 194 7.81 22.68 15.28
CA CYS A 194 8.51 22.93 14.03
C CYS A 194 7.93 24.17 13.33
N GLY A 195 8.77 24.93 12.63
CA GLY A 195 8.31 26.06 11.79
C GLY A 195 7.25 25.63 10.75
N PRO A 196 6.56 26.59 10.11
CA PRO A 196 5.41 26.34 9.24
C PRO A 196 5.67 25.31 8.11
N ASP A 197 6.91 25.13 7.66
CA ASP A 197 7.32 24.25 6.55
C ASP A 197 7.60 22.78 6.94
N SER A 198 7.30 22.39 8.18
CA SER A 198 7.77 21.13 8.78
C SER A 198 6.99 19.86 8.44
N VAL A 199 5.78 19.99 7.91
CA VAL A 199 4.99 18.85 7.44
C VAL A 199 4.56 19.17 6.02
N SER A 200 5.09 18.42 5.06
CA SER A 200 4.50 18.47 3.73
C SER A 200 3.27 17.57 3.72
N LYS A 201 2.18 18.05 3.14
CA LYS A 201 1.00 17.22 2.84
C LYS A 201 1.44 15.96 2.08
N PRO A 202 0.76 14.81 2.29
CA PRO A 202 1.04 13.59 1.53
C PRO A 202 1.10 13.93 0.04
N SER A 203 2.14 13.48 -0.66
CA SER A 203 2.14 13.60 -2.12
C SER A 203 1.02 12.74 -2.67
N TYR A 204 0.19 13.30 -3.56
CA TYR A 204 -0.95 12.64 -4.19
C TYR A 204 -0.62 11.30 -4.89
N GLU A 205 0.67 11.00 -5.15
CA GLU A 205 1.10 9.82 -5.91
C GLU A 205 1.50 8.59 -5.06
N GLY A 206 1.46 8.65 -3.72
CA GLY A 206 1.95 7.50 -2.92
C GLY A 206 1.39 7.35 -1.50
N GLY A 207 0.46 8.22 -1.08
CA GLY A 207 -0.21 8.11 0.23
C GLY A 207 0.71 8.19 1.46
N THR A 208 2.00 8.51 1.28
CA THR A 208 2.97 8.64 2.37
C THR A 208 3.18 10.12 2.67
N GLY A 209 2.91 10.51 3.91
CA GLY A 209 3.24 11.83 4.43
C GLY A 209 4.70 11.89 4.90
N LYS A 210 5.21 13.10 5.10
CA LYS A 210 6.49 13.30 5.78
C LYS A 210 6.44 14.42 6.79
N TRP A 211 7.07 14.18 7.93
CA TRP A 211 7.44 15.21 8.89
C TRP A 211 8.95 15.45 8.77
N GLN A 212 9.37 16.71 8.78
CA GLN A 212 10.75 17.10 8.55
C GLN A 212 11.13 18.30 9.43
N VAL A 213 12.32 18.23 10.04
CA VAL A 213 12.94 19.34 10.78
C VAL A 213 14.37 19.57 10.30
N SER A 214 14.80 20.83 10.33
CA SER A 214 16.13 21.24 9.86
C SER A 214 16.89 22.05 10.92
N SER A 215 18.21 22.05 10.79
CA SER A 215 19.14 22.87 11.56
C SER A 215 18.93 22.74 13.08
N ARG A 216 18.68 23.84 13.81
CA ARG A 216 18.56 23.84 15.27
C ARG A 216 17.49 22.88 15.78
N ASN A 217 16.32 22.86 15.13
CA ASN A 217 15.21 21.99 15.54
C ASN A 217 15.52 20.51 15.25
N CYS A 218 16.29 20.24 14.18
CA CYS A 218 16.79 18.89 13.92
C CYS A 218 17.73 18.42 15.03
N LEU A 219 18.69 19.24 15.45
CA LEU A 219 19.61 18.90 16.53
C LEU A 219 18.88 18.70 17.87
N ALA A 220 17.90 19.56 18.18
CA ALA A 220 17.09 19.42 19.39
C ALA A 220 16.28 18.12 19.38
N PHE A 221 15.60 17.80 18.27
CA PHE A 221 14.89 16.53 18.10
C PHE A 221 15.82 15.33 18.27
N LEU A 222 16.93 15.31 17.51
CA LEU A 222 17.88 14.20 17.52
C LEU A 222 18.51 14.01 18.90
N SER A 223 18.89 15.09 19.59
CA SER A 223 19.40 15.03 20.95
C SER A 223 18.38 14.46 21.94
N ALA A 224 17.10 14.79 21.78
CA ALA A 224 16.04 14.31 22.67
C ALA A 224 15.79 12.81 22.52
N ILE A 225 15.84 12.27 21.30
CA ILE A 225 15.58 10.85 21.05
C ILE A 225 16.86 9.98 21.14
N ARG A 226 18.05 10.58 21.07
CA ARG A 226 19.33 9.87 21.02
C ARG A 226 19.54 8.82 22.14
N PRO A 227 19.14 9.05 23.40
CA PRO A 227 19.31 8.05 24.46
C PRO A 227 18.55 6.73 24.20
N PHE A 228 17.55 6.76 23.33
CA PHE A 228 16.65 5.63 23.07
C PHE A 228 16.88 5.00 21.69
N LEU A 229 17.75 5.57 20.84
CA LEU A 229 18.04 5.02 19.51
C LEU A 229 18.91 3.76 19.62
N VAL A 230 18.55 2.74 18.84
CA VAL A 230 19.30 1.50 18.73
C VAL A 230 20.09 1.49 17.42
N GLU A 231 19.41 1.71 16.31
CA GLU A 231 19.98 1.52 14.98
C GLU A 231 20.71 2.75 14.47
N ARG A 232 20.02 3.90 14.53
CA ARG A 232 20.51 5.14 13.93
C ARG A 232 21.35 5.95 14.89
N CYS A 233 21.69 5.40 16.05
CA CYS A 233 22.48 6.06 17.09
C CYS A 233 23.79 6.63 16.54
N ARG A 234 24.54 5.86 15.74
CA ARG A 234 25.81 6.31 15.14
C ARG A 234 25.60 7.42 14.10
N MET A 235 24.56 7.32 13.27
CA MET A 235 24.23 8.38 12.30
C MET A 235 23.91 9.69 13.03
N VAL A 236 23.20 9.59 14.15
CA VAL A 236 22.86 10.75 14.98
C VAL A 236 24.07 11.30 15.71
N ASP A 237 24.99 10.45 16.20
CA ASP A 237 26.23 10.91 16.83
C ASP A 237 27.05 11.79 15.89
N ILE A 238 27.27 11.34 14.65
CA ILE A 238 27.99 12.10 13.61
C ILE A 238 27.40 13.50 13.44
N VAL A 239 26.07 13.57 13.45
CA VAL A 239 25.30 14.79 13.24
C VAL A 239 25.35 15.71 14.46
N LEU A 240 25.26 15.17 15.67
CA LEU A 240 25.33 15.93 16.91
C LEU A 240 26.74 16.49 17.17
N THR A 241 27.78 15.81 16.67
CA THR A 241 29.18 16.26 16.76
C THR A 241 29.68 17.01 15.50
N LEU A 242 28.78 17.42 14.61
CA LEU A 242 29.15 18.01 13.32
C LEU A 242 29.88 19.35 13.47
N ASP A 243 31.14 19.39 13.03
CA ASP A 243 31.89 20.63 12.80
C ASP A 243 31.67 21.11 11.36
N LYS A 244 31.41 22.40 11.17
CA LYS A 244 31.25 23.01 9.83
C LYS A 244 32.49 22.82 8.94
N LYS A 245 33.69 22.70 9.52
CA LYS A 245 34.93 22.42 8.79
C LYS A 245 35.03 20.98 8.31
N LYS A 246 34.24 20.05 8.89
CA LYS A 246 34.28 18.61 8.62
C LYS A 246 33.03 18.07 7.92
N VAL A 247 32.29 18.95 7.24
CA VAL A 247 31.05 18.57 6.55
C VAL A 247 31.28 17.51 5.46
N PRO A 248 32.32 17.60 4.60
CA PRO A 248 32.60 16.55 3.62
C PRO A 248 32.82 15.16 4.25
N GLU A 249 33.60 15.10 5.33
CA GLU A 249 33.95 13.89 6.06
C GLU A 249 32.73 13.27 6.73
N ALA A 250 31.94 14.08 7.47
CA ALA A 250 30.71 13.62 8.11
C ALA A 250 29.69 13.10 7.09
N ARG A 251 29.61 13.73 5.91
CA ARG A 251 28.74 13.25 4.81
C ARG A 251 29.23 11.95 4.22
N ALA A 252 30.54 11.78 4.05
CA ALA A 252 31.13 10.54 3.59
C ALA A 252 30.88 9.40 4.58
N GLU A 253 31.10 9.65 5.87
CA GLU A 253 30.84 8.68 6.95
C GLU A 253 29.36 8.29 6.98
N LEU A 254 28.45 9.27 6.98
CA LEU A 254 27.00 9.01 6.95
C LEU A 254 26.58 8.19 5.72
N ALA A 255 27.18 8.43 4.56
CA ALA A 255 26.89 7.68 3.34
C ALA A 255 27.25 6.19 3.45
N THR A 256 28.31 5.85 4.20
CA THR A 256 28.67 4.43 4.46
C THR A 256 27.62 3.71 5.30
N LEU A 257 26.94 4.43 6.20
CA LEU A 257 25.92 3.87 7.09
C LEU A 257 24.55 3.72 6.43
N VAL A 258 24.21 4.59 5.49
CA VAL A 258 22.92 4.54 4.76
C VAL A 258 22.90 3.47 3.67
N GLY A 259 24.06 2.87 3.37
CA GLY A 259 24.25 1.71 2.46
C GLY A 259 23.53 1.80 1.12
N ASN A 260 23.20 3.01 0.69
CA ASN A 260 22.91 3.27 -0.70
C ASN A 260 24.24 3.10 -1.42
N LYS A 261 24.35 2.08 -2.28
CA LYS A 261 25.46 1.91 -3.24
C LYS A 261 25.47 3.03 -4.31
N GLY A 262 25.18 4.27 -3.91
CA GLY A 262 24.80 5.38 -4.77
C GLY A 262 23.37 5.23 -5.32
N LYS A 263 22.72 6.36 -5.63
CA LYS A 263 21.70 6.32 -6.68
C LYS A 263 22.46 5.93 -7.94
N ARG A 264 22.04 4.86 -8.61
CA ARG A 264 22.57 4.52 -9.92
C ARG A 264 22.55 5.77 -10.79
N THR A 265 23.63 6.02 -11.50
CA THR A 265 23.65 7.11 -12.45
C THR A 265 22.53 6.87 -13.47
N PRO A 266 21.93 7.93 -14.04
CA PRO A 266 20.97 7.78 -15.13
C PRO A 266 21.52 6.92 -16.29
N GLN A 267 22.85 6.91 -16.50
CA GLN A 267 23.53 6.05 -17.46
C GLN A 267 23.49 4.56 -17.08
N GLU A 268 23.81 4.20 -15.83
CA GLU A 268 23.73 2.81 -15.34
C GLU A 268 22.29 2.28 -15.40
N ALA A 269 21.31 3.13 -15.07
CA ALA A 269 19.89 2.80 -15.19
C ALA A 269 19.48 2.55 -16.65
N ARG A 270 20.00 3.33 -17.61
CA ARG A 270 19.73 3.18 -19.05
C ARG A 270 20.44 1.98 -19.66
N ALA A 271 21.70 1.71 -19.30
CA ALA A 271 22.49 0.58 -19.80
C ALA A 271 21.86 -0.75 -19.43
N ARG A 272 21.38 -0.88 -18.18
CA ARG A 272 20.69 -2.10 -17.74
C ARG A 272 19.32 -2.28 -18.40
N LYS A 273 18.53 -1.21 -18.58
CA LYS A 273 17.25 -1.30 -19.30
C LYS A 273 17.42 -1.80 -20.75
N ARG A 274 18.60 -1.58 -21.34
CA ARG A 274 18.97 -2.14 -22.65
C ARG A 274 19.41 -3.61 -22.57
N GLN A 275 20.04 -4.02 -21.47
CA GLN A 275 20.54 -5.40 -21.27
C GLN A 275 19.48 -6.37 -20.74
N SER A 276 18.52 -5.93 -19.93
CA SER A 276 17.63 -6.84 -19.21
C SER A 276 16.50 -7.41 -20.06
N GLY A 277 16.17 -6.80 -21.20
CA GLY A 277 15.06 -7.25 -22.05
C GLY A 277 13.72 -7.41 -21.31
N GLU A 278 13.59 -6.83 -20.11
CA GLU A 278 12.51 -7.13 -19.16
C GLU A 278 11.17 -6.68 -19.74
N ASP A 279 10.37 -7.67 -20.15
CA ASP A 279 8.94 -7.52 -20.38
C ASP A 279 8.26 -7.05 -19.08
N LEU A 280 7.31 -6.12 -19.23
CA LEU A 280 6.65 -5.43 -18.13
C LEU A 280 5.96 -6.43 -17.18
N PRO A 281 6.08 -6.26 -15.86
CA PRO A 281 5.41 -7.15 -14.91
C PRO A 281 3.89 -7.00 -15.04
N VAL A 282 3.21 -8.14 -15.19
CA VAL A 282 1.75 -8.23 -15.12
C VAL A 282 1.36 -8.19 -13.65
N ASN A 283 0.61 -7.16 -13.24
CA ASN A 283 0.04 -7.11 -11.89
C ASN A 283 -1.25 -7.95 -11.86
N ILE A 284 -1.24 -8.98 -11.03
CA ILE A 284 -2.40 -9.86 -10.79
C ILE A 284 -3.03 -9.45 -9.45
N SER A 285 -4.35 -9.32 -9.42
CA SER A 285 -5.14 -9.00 -8.23
C SER A 285 -6.24 -10.04 -8.04
N GLU A 286 -6.47 -10.48 -6.82
CA GLU A 286 -7.50 -11.48 -6.46
C GLU A 286 -8.91 -10.87 -6.39
N ILE A 287 -9.95 -11.64 -6.72
CA ILE A 287 -11.38 -11.30 -6.62
C ILE A 287 -12.06 -12.32 -5.71
N TRP A 288 -12.88 -11.85 -4.76
CA TRP A 288 -13.51 -12.65 -3.71
C TRP A 288 -15.05 -12.47 -3.70
N ASP A 289 -15.79 -13.53 -3.36
CA ASP A 289 -17.25 -13.64 -3.11
C ASP A 289 -17.48 -14.17 -1.68
N GLY A 290 -17.75 -13.26 -0.74
CA GLY A 290 -17.73 -13.57 0.69
C GLY A 290 -16.37 -14.12 1.12
N ASP A 291 -16.37 -15.32 1.71
CA ASP A 291 -15.15 -16.04 2.13
C ASP A 291 -14.49 -16.84 0.98
N ASN A 292 -15.03 -16.82 -0.24
CA ASN A 292 -14.54 -17.64 -1.35
C ASN A 292 -13.77 -16.79 -2.38
N LEU A 293 -12.55 -17.21 -2.75
CA LEU A 293 -11.81 -16.63 -3.87
C LEU A 293 -12.49 -17.05 -5.18
N THR A 294 -12.98 -16.09 -5.97
CA THR A 294 -13.76 -16.36 -7.20
C THR A 294 -13.07 -15.98 -8.49
N GLY A 295 -11.89 -15.35 -8.44
CA GLY A 295 -11.08 -15.18 -9.64
C GLY A 295 -9.83 -14.33 -9.45
N TYR A 296 -9.14 -14.09 -10.57
CA TYR A 296 -7.99 -13.20 -10.68
C TYR A 296 -8.25 -12.16 -11.79
N TYR A 297 -7.88 -10.92 -11.54
CA TYR A 297 -7.86 -9.84 -12.52
C TYR A 297 -6.43 -9.47 -12.90
N TYR A 298 -6.20 -9.31 -14.21
CA TYR A 298 -4.93 -8.88 -14.77
C TYR A 298 -4.98 -7.39 -15.13
N LYS A 299 -4.14 -6.57 -14.49
CA LYS A 299 -3.94 -5.19 -14.91
C LYS A 299 -2.82 -5.18 -15.95
N SER A 300 -3.19 -5.19 -17.23
CA SER A 300 -2.18 -5.09 -18.30
C SER A 300 -1.46 -3.76 -18.22
N ALA A 301 -0.12 -3.81 -18.27
CA ALA A 301 0.70 -2.61 -18.36
C ALA A 301 0.39 -1.87 -19.68
N LYS A 302 0.37 -0.54 -19.62
CA LYS A 302 0.13 0.37 -20.75
C LYS A 302 0.94 -0.07 -21.99
N PHE A 303 0.25 -0.55 -23.02
CA PHE A 303 0.75 -0.39 -24.39
C PHE A 303 0.35 1.03 -24.82
N GLU A 304 1.29 1.97 -24.69
CA GLU A 304 1.23 3.18 -25.52
C GLU A 304 1.50 2.70 -26.95
N ASP A 305 0.45 2.72 -27.77
CA ASP A 305 0.55 2.58 -29.21
C ASP A 305 1.28 3.81 -29.77
N ARG A 306 2.61 3.80 -29.65
CA ARG A 306 3.48 4.64 -30.46
C ARG A 306 3.78 3.83 -31.70
N GLY A 307 3.08 4.14 -32.78
CA GLY A 307 3.25 3.55 -34.11
C GLY A 307 4.74 3.43 -34.48
N ARG A 308 5.29 2.24 -34.24
CA ARG A 308 6.48 1.68 -34.86
C ARG A 308 6.30 0.17 -34.82
N THR A 309 5.84 -0.39 -35.91
CA THR A 309 6.01 -1.81 -36.19
C THR A 309 7.49 -2.14 -36.02
N LYS A 310 7.80 -3.02 -35.05
CA LYS A 310 9.10 -3.68 -35.00
C LYS A 310 9.28 -4.39 -36.35
N LYS A 311 10.28 -4.01 -37.14
CA LYS A 311 10.79 -4.86 -38.22
C LYS A 311 11.19 -6.21 -37.58
N GLY A 312 10.50 -7.29 -37.96
CA GLY A 312 10.98 -8.65 -37.71
C GLY A 312 10.09 -9.61 -36.92
N ALA A 313 8.90 -9.22 -36.45
CA ALA A 313 7.94 -10.23 -36.00
C ALA A 313 7.25 -10.82 -37.23
N THR A 314 7.43 -12.11 -37.48
CA THR A 314 6.73 -12.78 -38.58
C THR A 314 5.27 -13.01 -38.19
N SER A 315 4.41 -13.21 -39.19
CA SER A 315 3.03 -13.64 -38.96
C SER A 315 2.95 -14.96 -38.17
N GLU A 316 3.99 -15.79 -38.24
CA GLU A 316 4.09 -17.06 -37.50
C GLU A 316 4.34 -16.85 -36.01
N ASP A 317 5.14 -15.85 -35.62
CA ASP A 317 5.36 -15.52 -34.20
C ASP A 317 4.06 -15.06 -33.53
N LEU A 318 3.27 -14.26 -34.25
CA LEU A 318 1.98 -13.77 -33.77
C LEU A 318 0.95 -14.91 -33.70
N ALA A 319 0.93 -15.80 -34.69
CA ALA A 319 0.04 -16.96 -34.70
C ALA A 319 0.40 -17.95 -33.57
N LYS A 320 1.68 -18.17 -33.30
CA LYS A 320 2.16 -19.02 -32.21
C LYS A 320 1.79 -18.45 -30.84
N PHE A 321 2.00 -17.15 -30.63
CA PHE A 321 1.58 -16.49 -29.39
C PHE A 321 0.06 -16.60 -29.16
N LEU A 322 -0.74 -16.40 -30.20
CA LEU A 322 -2.20 -16.55 -30.11
C LEU A 322 -2.61 -18.00 -29.85
N ALA A 323 -1.94 -18.97 -30.46
CA ALA A 323 -2.18 -20.39 -30.21
C ALA A 323 -1.83 -20.79 -28.77
N ASP A 324 -0.73 -20.28 -28.20
CA ASP A 324 -0.32 -20.55 -26.82
C ASP A 324 -1.32 -19.96 -25.80
N VAL A 325 -1.85 -18.76 -26.08
CA VAL A 325 -2.90 -18.13 -25.26
C VAL A 325 -4.22 -18.94 -25.32
N ILE A 326 -4.59 -19.45 -26.49
CA ILE A 326 -5.78 -20.29 -26.67
C ILE A 326 -5.61 -21.69 -26.06
N ALA A 327 -4.40 -22.26 -26.11
CA ALA A 327 -4.09 -23.54 -25.49
C ALA A 327 -4.12 -23.43 -23.95
N TYR A 328 -3.65 -22.31 -23.41
CA TYR A 328 -3.69 -22.03 -21.97
C TYR A 328 -5.12 -21.85 -21.44
N SER A 329 -6.03 -21.25 -22.22
CA SER A 329 -7.43 -21.05 -21.84
C SER A 329 -8.32 -22.30 -21.95
N LYS A 330 -7.83 -23.38 -22.58
CA LYS A 330 -8.55 -24.65 -22.75
C LYS A 330 -8.24 -25.71 -21.70
N LYS A 331 -7.34 -25.44 -20.75
CA LYS A 331 -7.14 -26.33 -19.60
C LYS A 331 -8.35 -26.21 -18.66
N PRO A 332 -8.99 -27.30 -18.25
CA PRO A 332 -10.10 -27.23 -17.30
C PRO A 332 -9.57 -26.71 -15.97
N ASP A 333 -10.08 -25.56 -15.53
CA ASP A 333 -9.86 -25.02 -14.19
C ASP A 333 -10.79 -25.76 -13.22
N PRO A 334 -10.28 -26.41 -12.16
CA PRO A 334 -11.08 -27.27 -11.30
C PRO A 334 -12.07 -26.57 -10.35
N TYR A 335 -12.18 -25.23 -10.30
CA TYR A 335 -12.90 -24.57 -9.20
C TYR A 335 -13.85 -23.41 -9.53
N VAL A 336 -14.49 -23.41 -10.70
CA VAL A 336 -15.64 -22.48 -10.93
C VAL A 336 -16.81 -23.21 -11.57
N PRO A 337 -17.96 -23.36 -10.87
CA PRO A 337 -19.21 -23.71 -11.52
C PRO A 337 -19.55 -22.64 -12.56
N LYS A 338 -19.66 -23.04 -13.84
CA LYS A 338 -20.00 -22.16 -14.98
C LYS A 338 -21.26 -21.31 -14.74
N GLU A 339 -22.11 -21.72 -13.81
CA GLU A 339 -23.42 -21.15 -13.50
C GLU A 339 -23.35 -19.77 -12.81
N LYS A 340 -22.20 -19.35 -12.27
CA LYS A 340 -22.04 -18.06 -11.54
C LYS A 340 -21.31 -16.95 -12.29
N LEU A 341 -20.71 -17.24 -13.45
CA LEU A 341 -20.11 -16.19 -14.29
C LEU A 341 -21.24 -15.56 -15.13
N LEU A 342 -21.67 -14.35 -14.78
CA LEU A 342 -22.60 -13.58 -15.60
C LEU A 342 -21.95 -13.30 -16.95
N ASP A 343 -22.57 -13.78 -18.04
CA ASP A 343 -22.22 -13.38 -19.39
C ASP A 343 -22.64 -11.90 -19.57
N LEU A 344 -21.67 -11.00 -19.38
CA LEU A 344 -21.85 -9.56 -19.51
C LEU A 344 -21.35 -9.10 -20.90
N PRO A 345 -22.11 -8.24 -21.60
CA PRO A 345 -21.65 -7.67 -22.86
C PRO A 345 -20.32 -6.92 -22.72
N ARG A 346 -19.49 -6.99 -23.77
CA ARG A 346 -18.20 -6.29 -23.84
C ARG A 346 -18.38 -4.79 -23.54
N GLY A 347 -17.69 -4.29 -22.52
CA GLY A 347 -17.76 -2.89 -22.08
C GLY A 347 -18.59 -2.65 -20.82
N ILE A 348 -19.22 -3.69 -20.25
CA ILE A 348 -19.84 -3.67 -18.92
C ILE A 348 -19.00 -4.52 -17.99
N THR A 349 -18.76 -4.02 -16.78
CA THR A 349 -18.17 -4.78 -15.67
C THR A 349 -19.08 -4.65 -14.46
N SER A 350 -19.22 -5.71 -13.67
CA SER A 350 -19.92 -5.66 -12.38
C SER A 350 -18.94 -5.42 -11.24
N ARG A 351 -19.41 -4.79 -10.16
CA ARG A 351 -18.72 -4.66 -8.89
C ARG A 351 -19.64 -5.20 -7.81
N TYR A 352 -19.10 -6.05 -6.94
CA TYR A 352 -19.81 -6.65 -5.82
C TYR A 352 -19.36 -6.02 -4.50
N ASP A 353 -20.27 -5.97 -3.53
CA ASP A 353 -19.92 -5.70 -2.14
C ASP A 353 -19.10 -6.90 -1.63
N PRO A 354 -17.85 -6.70 -1.21
CA PRO A 354 -17.03 -7.81 -0.72
C PRO A 354 -17.51 -8.36 0.64
N PHE A 355 -18.45 -7.70 1.31
CA PHE A 355 -18.96 -8.08 2.63
C PHE A 355 -20.31 -8.81 2.58
N THR A 356 -21.18 -8.48 1.63
CA THR A 356 -22.50 -9.13 1.51
C THR A 356 -22.58 -10.08 0.31
N GLY A 357 -21.65 -10.00 -0.65
CA GLY A 357 -21.74 -10.71 -1.92
C GLY A 357 -22.77 -10.10 -2.88
N ASP A 358 -23.45 -9.02 -2.46
CA ASP A 358 -24.45 -8.36 -3.30
C ASP A 358 -23.78 -7.56 -4.40
N LEU A 359 -24.39 -7.59 -5.58
CA LEU A 359 -24.00 -6.73 -6.67
C LEU A 359 -24.25 -5.25 -6.30
N THR A 360 -23.19 -4.43 -6.26
CA THR A 360 -23.27 -3.02 -5.82
C THR A 360 -23.28 -2.03 -6.97
N ALA A 361 -22.69 -2.38 -8.11
CA ALA A 361 -22.66 -1.49 -9.28
C ALA A 361 -22.41 -2.24 -10.59
N TYR A 362 -22.85 -1.62 -11.67
CA TYR A 362 -22.32 -1.87 -13.01
C TYR A 362 -21.48 -0.67 -13.46
N THR A 363 -20.32 -0.95 -14.06
CA THR A 363 -19.43 0.06 -14.62
C THR A 363 -19.39 -0.12 -16.13
N ILE A 364 -19.74 0.93 -16.86
CA ILE A 364 -19.61 0.98 -18.31
C ILE A 364 -18.25 1.57 -18.64
N GLN A 365 -17.42 0.81 -19.36
CA GLN A 365 -16.11 1.23 -19.84
C GLN A 365 -16.11 1.36 -21.37
N SER A 366 -15.84 2.56 -21.89
CA SER A 366 -15.36 2.75 -23.26
C SER A 366 -13.92 3.24 -23.29
N ARG A 367 -13.18 2.71 -24.26
CA ARG A 367 -11.76 3.01 -24.49
C ARG A 367 -11.57 4.22 -25.41
N SER A 368 -12.62 5.01 -25.69
CA SER A 368 -12.56 6.12 -26.64
C SER A 368 -11.96 7.37 -26.01
N THR A 369 -10.90 7.91 -26.62
CA THR A 369 -10.35 9.24 -26.29
C THR A 369 -11.22 10.40 -26.79
N TYR A 370 -12.22 10.08 -27.62
CA TYR A 370 -13.17 11.05 -28.20
C TYR A 370 -14.42 11.23 -27.34
N PHE A 371 -14.57 10.39 -26.30
CA PHE A 371 -15.69 10.41 -25.35
C PHE A 371 -15.17 10.11 -23.93
N PRO A 372 -14.50 11.08 -23.27
CA PRO A 372 -13.68 10.84 -22.08
C PRO A 372 -14.42 10.31 -20.85
N PHE A 373 -15.75 10.45 -20.80
CA PHE A 373 -16.61 10.02 -19.68
C PHE A 373 -16.72 8.52 -19.55
N ALA A 374 -16.59 7.82 -20.67
CA ALA A 374 -16.73 6.38 -20.65
C ALA A 374 -15.51 5.67 -20.05
N LYS A 375 -14.45 6.40 -19.66
CA LYS A 375 -13.29 5.75 -19.04
C LYS A 375 -13.62 5.10 -17.70
N GLU A 376 -14.62 5.56 -16.96
CA GLU A 376 -15.06 4.97 -15.69
C GLU A 376 -16.39 5.58 -15.24
N LEU A 377 -17.49 5.26 -15.93
CA LEU A 377 -18.83 5.54 -15.38
C LEU A 377 -19.13 4.50 -14.30
N ASN A 378 -18.83 4.83 -13.04
CA ASN A 378 -19.23 4.05 -11.87
C ASN A 378 -20.72 4.31 -11.62
N ILE A 379 -21.57 3.49 -12.22
CA ILE A 379 -23.01 3.64 -12.09
C ILE A 379 -23.49 2.69 -11.00
N LYS A 380 -23.49 3.21 -9.77
CA LYS A 380 -24.05 2.47 -8.63
C LYS A 380 -25.57 2.42 -8.78
N TYR A 381 -26.19 1.29 -8.43
CA TYR A 381 -27.65 1.10 -8.30
C TYR A 381 -28.49 0.94 -9.59
N PHE A 382 -27.88 0.54 -10.70
CA PHE A 382 -28.64 0.18 -11.91
C PHE A 382 -28.92 -1.32 -11.90
N SER A 383 -30.11 -1.72 -12.35
CA SER A 383 -30.36 -3.13 -12.68
C SER A 383 -29.41 -3.56 -13.82
N ARG A 384 -29.27 -4.87 -14.03
CA ARG A 384 -28.45 -5.38 -15.14
C ARG A 384 -28.99 -4.87 -16.46
N GLU A 385 -30.30 -4.88 -16.58
CA GLU A 385 -31.08 -4.48 -17.74
C GLU A 385 -30.85 -2.99 -18.04
N ASP A 386 -30.89 -2.12 -17.01
CA ASP A 386 -30.65 -0.69 -17.20
C ASP A 386 -29.19 -0.41 -17.58
N ALA A 387 -28.23 -1.14 -17.01
CA ALA A 387 -26.82 -0.97 -17.37
C ALA A 387 -26.52 -1.39 -18.82
N ILE A 388 -27.18 -2.45 -19.29
CA ILE A 388 -27.11 -2.91 -20.68
C ILE A 388 -27.76 -1.87 -21.61
N ALA A 389 -28.99 -1.45 -21.29
CA ALA A 389 -29.70 -0.45 -22.07
C ALA A 389 -28.92 0.87 -22.17
N LEU A 390 -28.35 1.34 -21.06
CA LEU A 390 -27.55 2.56 -21.04
C LEU A 390 -26.27 2.44 -21.87
N ARG A 391 -25.60 1.27 -21.84
CA ARG A 391 -24.45 0.98 -22.67
C ARG A 391 -24.82 0.98 -24.16
N ASP A 392 -25.96 0.39 -24.50
CA ASP A 392 -26.43 0.33 -25.89
C ASP A 392 -26.88 1.70 -26.43
N GLU A 393 -27.29 2.63 -25.56
CA GLU A 393 -27.50 4.03 -25.92
C GLU A 393 -26.20 4.83 -26.11
N ILE A 394 -25.22 4.65 -25.21
CA ILE A 394 -23.99 5.48 -25.19
C ILE A 394 -22.96 5.03 -26.23
N MET A 395 -22.81 3.71 -26.42
CA MET A 395 -21.73 3.16 -27.25
C MET A 395 -21.82 3.55 -28.74
N PRO A 396 -22.99 3.59 -29.40
CA PRO A 396 -23.11 4.08 -30.76
C PRO A 396 -22.66 5.54 -30.92
N ILE A 397 -22.96 6.39 -29.94
CA ILE A 397 -22.57 7.80 -29.94
C ILE A 397 -21.05 7.94 -29.80
N ALA A 398 -20.45 7.20 -28.85
CA ALA A 398 -19.00 7.17 -28.68
C ALA A 398 -18.26 6.58 -29.90
N ALA A 399 -18.87 5.60 -30.58
CA ALA A 399 -18.33 5.02 -31.81
C ALA A 399 -18.39 6.00 -32.98
N LYS A 400 -19.51 6.72 -33.15
CA LYS A 400 -19.67 7.77 -34.16
C LYS A 400 -18.68 8.92 -33.96
N ALA A 401 -18.58 9.46 -32.74
CA ALA A 401 -17.60 10.50 -32.40
C ALA A 401 -16.16 10.08 -32.74
N ARG A 402 -15.82 8.81 -32.52
CA ARG A 402 -14.51 8.24 -32.88
C ARG A 402 -14.33 8.14 -34.40
N ALA A 403 -15.35 7.69 -35.14
CA ALA A 403 -15.30 7.58 -36.59
C ALA A 403 -15.12 8.97 -37.23
N ASP A 404 -15.85 9.96 -36.72
CA ASP A 404 -15.82 11.35 -37.20
C ASP A 404 -14.59 12.13 -36.70
N LYS A 405 -13.79 11.54 -35.80
CA LYS A 405 -12.66 12.16 -35.09
C LYS A 405 -13.05 13.45 -34.33
N VAL A 406 -14.31 13.59 -33.95
CA VAL A 406 -14.83 14.72 -33.19
C VAL A 406 -14.58 14.47 -31.71
N LYS A 407 -13.90 15.40 -31.04
CA LYS A 407 -13.76 15.37 -29.58
C LYS A 407 -14.93 16.12 -28.96
N HIS A 408 -15.75 15.40 -28.20
CA HIS A 408 -16.76 16.05 -27.36
C HIS A 408 -16.10 16.69 -26.14
N SER A 409 -16.54 17.89 -25.82
CA SER A 409 -16.28 18.56 -24.55
C SER A 409 -16.88 17.78 -23.39
N GLU A 410 -16.45 18.12 -22.18
CA GLU A 410 -16.98 17.47 -20.98
C GLU A 410 -18.47 17.71 -20.78
N HIS A 411 -18.94 18.88 -21.17
CA HIS A 411 -20.35 19.24 -21.12
C HIS A 411 -21.20 18.44 -22.12
N GLU A 412 -20.76 18.30 -23.38
CA GLU A 412 -21.50 17.53 -24.39
C GLU A 412 -21.63 16.05 -24.01
N CYS A 413 -20.58 15.46 -23.45
CA CYS A 413 -20.66 14.09 -22.95
C CYS A 413 -21.61 13.95 -21.76
N ALA A 414 -21.65 14.94 -20.86
CA ALA A 414 -22.60 14.97 -19.74
C ALA A 414 -24.06 15.06 -20.24
N MET A 415 -24.33 15.86 -21.27
CA MET A 415 -25.66 15.95 -21.89
C MET A 415 -26.10 14.64 -22.55
N VAL A 416 -25.21 14.00 -23.30
CA VAL A 416 -25.49 12.68 -23.92
C VAL A 416 -25.80 11.63 -22.86
N LEU A 417 -25.06 11.64 -21.76
CA LEU A 417 -25.28 10.73 -20.64
C LEU A 417 -26.61 11.02 -19.93
N ASP A 418 -26.95 12.29 -19.69
CA ASP A 418 -28.25 12.68 -19.11
C ASP A 418 -29.42 12.23 -20.00
N ALA A 419 -29.31 12.44 -21.31
CA ALA A 419 -30.34 12.02 -22.26
C ALA A 419 -30.51 10.49 -22.28
N ALA A 420 -29.40 9.75 -22.30
CA ALA A 420 -29.42 8.28 -22.23
C ALA A 420 -30.02 7.79 -20.89
N LEU A 421 -29.71 8.45 -19.77
CA LEU A 421 -30.28 8.15 -18.46
C LEU A 421 -31.79 8.38 -18.40
N ARG A 422 -32.27 9.51 -18.93
CA ARG A 422 -33.71 9.81 -19.01
C ARG A 422 -34.44 8.76 -19.85
N LYS A 423 -33.84 8.36 -20.96
CA LYS A 423 -34.42 7.36 -21.86
C LYS A 423 -34.51 5.97 -21.21
N VAL A 424 -33.47 5.56 -20.49
CA VAL A 424 -33.41 4.22 -19.89
C VAL A 424 -34.19 4.14 -18.58
N THR A 425 -34.08 5.16 -17.72
CA THR A 425 -34.61 5.10 -16.33
C THR A 425 -35.84 5.96 -16.09
N GLY A 426 -36.25 6.77 -17.07
CA GLY A 426 -37.26 7.81 -16.90
C GLY A 426 -36.80 9.02 -16.07
N LYS A 427 -35.56 9.01 -15.57
CA LYS A 427 -35.01 10.03 -14.67
C LYS A 427 -33.72 10.63 -15.21
N GLY A 428 -33.57 11.94 -15.07
CA GLY A 428 -32.32 12.63 -15.40
C GLY A 428 -31.22 12.43 -14.34
N ALA A 429 -29.98 12.77 -14.67
CA ALA A 429 -28.84 12.74 -13.76
C ALA A 429 -29.03 13.64 -12.53
N ALA A 430 -29.82 14.71 -12.63
CA ALA A 430 -30.19 15.56 -11.49
C ALA A 430 -31.05 14.82 -10.44
N GLU A 431 -31.82 13.83 -10.87
CA GLU A 431 -32.72 13.04 -10.01
C GLU A 431 -32.03 11.77 -9.48
N GLN A 432 -30.80 11.49 -9.91
CA GLN A 432 -30.02 10.34 -9.50
C GLN A 432 -29.06 10.74 -8.35
N PRO A 433 -29.20 10.16 -7.14
CA PRO A 433 -28.51 10.63 -5.93
C PRO A 433 -26.97 10.53 -5.98
N ASN A 434 -26.43 9.79 -6.96
CA ASN A 434 -25.00 9.49 -7.06
C ASN A 434 -24.33 10.05 -8.32
N MET A 435 -25.03 10.89 -9.10
CA MET A 435 -24.50 11.48 -10.35
C MET A 435 -23.94 12.88 -10.14
N LYS A 436 -23.30 13.14 -8.98
CA LYS A 436 -22.74 14.45 -8.59
C LYS A 436 -21.80 15.06 -9.64
N TYR A 437 -21.09 14.21 -10.38
CA TYR A 437 -20.21 14.64 -11.46
C TYR A 437 -20.99 15.21 -12.65
N VAL A 438 -22.01 14.49 -13.14
CA VAL A 438 -22.86 14.98 -14.24
C VAL A 438 -23.62 16.24 -13.82
N GLN A 439 -24.10 16.27 -12.57
CA GLN A 439 -24.74 17.45 -11.98
C GLN A 439 -23.82 18.68 -11.98
N HIS A 440 -22.54 18.51 -11.64
CA HIS A 440 -21.56 19.59 -11.64
C HIS A 440 -21.36 20.21 -13.03
N PHE A 441 -21.21 19.38 -14.06
CA PHE A 441 -20.99 19.86 -15.45
C PHE A 441 -22.25 20.41 -16.12
N MET A 442 -23.43 19.97 -15.70
CA MET A 442 -24.71 20.52 -16.16
C MET A 442 -25.00 21.88 -15.51
N ALA A 443 -24.54 22.10 -14.27
CA ALA A 443 -24.71 23.38 -13.56
C ALA A 443 -23.74 24.48 -14.03
N SER A 444 -22.54 24.11 -14.48
CA SER A 444 -21.49 25.07 -14.90
C SER A 444 -21.74 25.77 -16.25
N SER A 445 -22.81 25.41 -16.96
CA SER A 445 -23.18 25.97 -18.28
C SER A 445 -24.42 26.86 -18.24
N SER A 446 -25.04 27.02 -17.08
CA SER A 446 -26.22 27.87 -16.87
C SER A 446 -25.86 29.28 -16.38
N SER A 447 -24.57 29.65 -16.43
CA SER A 447 -24.01 30.94 -16.01
C SER A 447 -23.42 31.72 -17.17
#